data_AF-A0AAX1NF23-F1
#
_entry.id   AF-A0AAX1NF23-F1
#
_cell.length_a   1.000
_cell.length_b   1.000
_cell.length_c   1.000
_cell.angle_alpha   90.00
_cell.angle_beta   90.00
_cell.angle_gamma   90.00
#
_symmetry.space_group_name_H-M   'P 1'
#
loop_
_entity.id
_entity.type
_entity.pdbx_description
1 polymer ?
#
loop_
_entity_poly.entity_id
_entity_poly.type
_entity_poly.pdbx_seq_one_letter_code
_entity_poly.pdbx_strand_id
1 'polypeptide(L)'
;MKNLIITFISSLALTSFCFSQSIDSKMKEIRSKYNEVNEYTDYEIITLNNEEFMDQMTDGGGELTMYFRDNLISKIYEKIYLSYGVRETEYYYWNEKLFFIYQVEKIFNHIKHLSDTVEITKDEAFELVSNAENRYYFHADTLIHLIKKKNNLLGFDSSEEEVEMLVNCSKDYLANFIKQE
;
A
#
# COMPACT_ATOMS: atom_id res chain seq x y z
N MET A 1 63.76 18.40 14.72
CA MET A 1 63.08 18.43 13.42
C MET A 1 62.59 17.03 13.08
N LYS A 2 61.35 16.71 13.44
CA LYS A 2 60.70 15.44 13.07
C LYS A 2 59.21 15.57 13.32
N ASN A 3 58.43 15.01 12.39
CA ASN A 3 56.99 14.73 12.44
C ASN A 3 56.07 15.77 11.78
N LEU A 4 56.28 15.95 10.47
CA LEU A 4 55.20 16.10 9.47
C LEU A 4 54.74 14.67 9.11
N ILE A 5 53.49 14.45 8.64
CA ILE A 5 52.81 13.14 8.31
C ILE A 5 51.94 12.70 9.52
N ILE A 6 50.59 12.70 9.57
CA ILE A 6 49.50 12.49 8.59
C ILE A 6 48.26 13.24 9.09
N THR A 7 47.66 14.10 8.27
CA THR A 7 46.28 14.59 8.48
C THR A 7 45.53 14.37 7.18
N PHE A 8 45.10 13.12 6.91
CA PHE A 8 44.31 12.82 5.71
C PHE A 8 43.46 11.56 5.89
N ILE A 9 42.74 11.43 7.01
CA ILE A 9 41.65 10.45 7.16
C ILE A 9 40.54 11.12 7.98
N SER A 10 39.79 12.06 7.39
CA SER A 10 38.55 12.55 8.03
C SER A 10 37.44 13.00 7.06
N SER A 11 37.53 12.68 5.76
CA SER A 11 36.53 13.17 4.78
C SER A 11 35.67 12.08 4.13
N LEU A 12 35.55 10.89 4.72
CA LEU A 12 34.76 9.79 4.12
C LEU A 12 33.63 9.25 5.02
N ALA A 13 33.16 10.05 5.98
CA ALA A 13 32.03 9.69 6.85
C ALA A 13 30.87 10.71 6.83
N LEU A 14 30.90 11.72 5.95
CA LEU A 14 29.89 12.79 5.88
C LEU A 14 28.81 12.59 4.80
N THR A 15 28.96 11.63 3.90
CA THR A 15 28.01 11.46 2.79
C THR A 15 26.73 10.69 3.18
N SER A 16 26.75 9.88 4.23
CA SER A 16 25.57 9.07 4.61
C SER A 16 24.48 9.85 5.36
N PHE A 17 24.80 11.01 5.93
CA PHE A 17 23.84 11.80 6.73
C PHE A 17 22.91 12.70 5.89
N CYS A 18 23.32 13.12 4.69
CA CYS A 18 22.47 13.95 3.83
C CYS A 18 21.32 13.16 3.18
N PHE A 19 21.54 11.88 2.85
CA PHE A 19 20.51 11.05 2.21
C PHE A 19 19.37 10.69 3.17
N SER A 20 19.66 10.37 4.44
CA SER A 20 18.63 10.06 5.46
C SER A 20 17.71 11.26 5.73
N GLN A 21 18.27 12.47 5.84
CA GLN A 21 17.47 13.69 6.05
C GLN A 21 16.48 13.94 4.90
N SER A 22 16.85 13.56 3.66
CA SER A 22 15.97 13.73 2.50
C SER A 22 14.79 12.74 2.50
N ILE A 23 14.99 11.51 2.98
CA ILE A 23 13.93 10.49 3.05
C ILE A 23 12.94 10.84 4.17
N ASP A 24 13.42 11.20 5.36
CA ASP A 24 12.54 11.56 6.48
C ASP A 24 11.63 12.76 6.15
N SER A 25 12.17 13.76 5.45
CA SER A 25 11.38 14.91 4.97
C SER A 25 10.28 14.47 4.00
N LYS A 26 10.61 13.65 3.00
CA LYS A 26 9.64 13.10 2.03
C LYS A 26 8.57 12.24 2.73
N MET A 27 8.97 11.42 3.68
CA MET A 27 8.07 10.60 4.49
C MET A 27 7.08 11.45 5.30
N LYS A 28 7.55 12.56 5.89
CA LYS A 28 6.70 13.50 6.62
C LYS A 28 5.70 14.19 5.70
N GLU A 29 6.14 14.59 4.51
CA GLU A 29 5.26 15.17 3.49
C GLU A 29 4.17 14.19 3.07
N ILE A 30 4.53 12.94 2.74
CA ILE A 30 3.58 11.89 2.36
C ILE A 30 2.55 11.65 3.48
N ARG A 31 2.99 11.57 4.74
CA ARG A 31 2.06 11.39 5.87
C ARG A 31 1.11 12.57 6.04
N SER A 32 1.58 13.79 5.82
CA SER A 32 0.72 14.98 5.84
C SER A 32 -0.35 14.91 4.76
N LYS A 33 0.03 14.56 3.53
CA LYS A 33 -0.92 14.40 2.40
C LYS A 33 -1.92 13.27 2.64
N TYR A 34 -1.46 12.13 3.15
CA TYR A 34 -2.31 11.01 3.54
C TYR A 34 -3.36 11.43 4.57
N ASN A 35 -2.96 12.21 5.59
CA ASN A 35 -3.90 12.70 6.59
C ASN A 35 -4.90 13.68 5.96
N GLU A 36 -4.45 14.62 5.14
CA GLU A 36 -5.34 15.58 4.47
C GLU A 36 -6.40 14.89 3.60
N VAL A 37 -6.00 13.89 2.82
CA VAL A 37 -6.94 13.10 2.00
C VAL A 37 -7.96 12.36 2.88
N ASN A 38 -7.57 11.86 4.05
CA ASN A 38 -8.52 11.13 4.92
C ASN A 38 -9.36 12.03 5.84
N GLU A 39 -8.95 13.29 6.06
CA GLU A 39 -9.71 14.27 6.82
C GLU A 39 -10.78 14.97 5.95
N TYR A 40 -10.61 14.98 4.63
CA TYR A 40 -11.61 15.50 3.70
C TYR A 40 -12.83 14.57 3.60
N THR A 41 -14.03 15.15 3.58
CA THR A 41 -15.30 14.38 3.65
C THR A 41 -16.24 14.65 2.48
N ASP A 42 -16.09 15.76 1.77
CA ASP A 42 -17.00 16.20 0.70
C ASP A 42 -16.60 15.64 -0.67
N TYR A 43 -16.22 14.36 -0.72
CA TYR A 43 -15.83 13.69 -1.96
C TYR A 43 -17.02 13.45 -2.88
N GLU A 44 -16.79 13.58 -4.18
CA GLU A 44 -17.58 12.85 -5.16
C GLU A 44 -17.11 11.39 -5.18
N ILE A 45 -18.06 10.45 -5.08
CA ILE A 45 -17.76 9.03 -4.86
C ILE A 45 -18.40 8.20 -5.96
N ILE A 46 -17.59 7.32 -6.54
CA ILE A 46 -18.03 6.33 -7.53
C ILE A 46 -17.66 4.94 -7.00
N THR A 47 -18.64 4.03 -6.98
CA THR A 47 -18.42 2.65 -6.54
C THR A 47 -18.74 1.71 -7.70
N LEU A 48 -17.80 0.83 -8.00
CA LEU A 48 -17.89 -0.21 -9.02
C LEU A 48 -17.92 -1.58 -8.35
N ASN A 49 -18.83 -2.44 -8.80
CA ASN A 49 -18.89 -3.85 -8.40
C ASN A 49 -17.94 -4.69 -9.24
N ASN A 50 -17.74 -5.95 -8.85
CA ASN A 50 -16.84 -6.90 -9.48
C ASN A 50 -16.93 -6.93 -11.02
N GLU A 51 -18.12 -6.93 -11.60
CA GLU A 51 -18.33 -7.01 -13.06
C GLU A 51 -17.85 -5.75 -13.82
N GLU A 52 -17.69 -4.62 -13.11
CA GLU A 52 -17.39 -3.32 -13.71
C GLU A 52 -15.89 -3.01 -13.72
N PHE A 53 -15.09 -3.66 -12.87
CA PHE A 53 -13.64 -3.39 -12.77
C PHE A 53 -12.74 -4.63 -12.79
N MET A 54 -13.28 -5.85 -12.65
CA MET A 54 -12.49 -7.08 -12.66
C MET A 54 -12.70 -7.86 -13.96
N ASP A 55 -11.61 -8.21 -14.65
CA ASP A 55 -11.66 -9.13 -15.80
C ASP A 55 -11.92 -10.58 -15.36
N GLN A 56 -11.51 -10.94 -14.15
CA GLN A 56 -11.68 -12.26 -13.55
C GLN A 56 -12.18 -12.12 -12.12
N MET A 57 -13.25 -12.83 -11.78
CA MET A 57 -13.76 -12.85 -10.41
C MET A 57 -12.94 -13.78 -9.52
N THR A 58 -12.58 -13.29 -8.33
CA THR A 58 -12.16 -14.15 -7.23
C THR A 58 -13.38 -14.84 -6.58
N ASP A 59 -13.14 -15.81 -5.71
CA ASP A 59 -14.17 -16.61 -5.04
C ASP A 59 -15.32 -15.77 -4.42
N GLY A 60 -15.00 -14.59 -3.87
CA GLY A 60 -15.99 -13.67 -3.30
C GLY A 60 -16.19 -12.37 -4.09
N GLY A 61 -15.52 -12.20 -5.23
CA GLY A 61 -15.51 -10.95 -6.00
C GLY A 61 -14.76 -9.81 -5.31
N GLY A 62 -15.15 -8.57 -5.63
CA GLY A 62 -14.52 -7.38 -5.08
C GLY A 62 -15.38 -6.12 -5.26
N GLU A 63 -14.97 -5.07 -4.55
CA GLU A 63 -15.54 -3.73 -4.61
C GLU A 63 -14.42 -2.71 -4.85
N LEU A 64 -14.68 -1.73 -5.71
CA LEU A 64 -13.76 -0.62 -5.99
C LEU A 64 -14.50 0.70 -5.78
N THR A 65 -13.98 1.56 -4.92
CA THR A 65 -14.55 2.89 -4.64
C THR A 65 -13.52 3.97 -4.93
N MET A 66 -13.88 4.92 -5.79
CA MET A 66 -13.05 6.03 -6.22
C MET A 66 -13.56 7.33 -5.59
N TYR A 67 -12.65 8.16 -5.09
CA TYR A 67 -12.95 9.41 -4.39
C TYR A 67 -12.32 10.59 -5.14
N PHE A 68 -13.16 11.52 -5.58
CA PHE A 68 -12.77 12.67 -6.38
C PHE A 68 -13.00 13.98 -5.61
N ARG A 69 -12.00 14.86 -5.67
CA ARG A 69 -12.07 16.22 -5.14
C ARG A 69 -11.77 17.18 -6.29
N ASP A 70 -12.70 18.09 -6.58
CA ASP A 70 -12.57 19.05 -7.68
C ASP A 70 -12.27 18.36 -9.03
N ASN A 71 -12.97 17.25 -9.31
CA ASN A 71 -12.79 16.38 -10.49
C ASN A 71 -11.41 15.69 -10.60
N LEU A 72 -10.61 15.70 -9.53
CA LEU A 72 -9.32 15.02 -9.47
C LEU A 72 -9.38 13.83 -8.53
N ILE A 73 -8.84 12.70 -8.96
CA ILE A 73 -8.73 11.50 -8.12
C ILE A 73 -7.86 11.80 -6.89
N SER A 74 -8.39 11.51 -5.71
CA SER A 74 -7.68 11.65 -4.43
C SER A 74 -7.36 10.29 -3.80
N LYS A 75 -8.29 9.35 -3.89
CA LYS A 75 -8.16 8.00 -3.32
C LYS A 75 -8.91 6.97 -4.15
N ILE A 76 -8.37 5.76 -4.22
CA ILE A 76 -9.08 4.55 -4.63
C ILE A 76 -9.04 3.56 -3.46
N TYR A 77 -10.17 2.99 -3.09
CA TYR A 77 -10.31 1.89 -2.14
C TYR A 77 -10.73 0.64 -2.90
N GLU A 78 -9.89 -0.39 -2.87
CA GLU A 78 -10.16 -1.71 -3.39
C GLU A 78 -10.34 -2.68 -2.22
N LYS A 79 -11.34 -3.55 -2.32
CA LYS A 79 -11.44 -4.70 -1.44
C LYS A 79 -11.78 -5.96 -2.22
N ILE A 80 -10.91 -6.95 -2.09
CA ILE A 80 -11.02 -8.24 -2.75
C ILE A 80 -11.35 -9.30 -1.71
N TYR A 81 -12.42 -10.06 -1.96
CA TYR A 81 -12.81 -11.20 -1.15
C TYR A 81 -12.15 -12.46 -1.71
N LEU A 82 -11.34 -13.10 -0.86
CA LEU A 82 -10.51 -14.26 -1.20
C LEU A 82 -11.00 -15.48 -0.44
N SER A 83 -10.66 -16.67 -0.93
CA SER A 83 -11.02 -17.95 -0.29
C SER A 83 -10.55 -18.06 1.17
N TYR A 84 -9.46 -17.37 1.50
CA TYR A 84 -8.83 -17.41 2.81
C TYR A 84 -9.10 -16.14 3.66
N GLY A 85 -9.81 -15.14 3.14
CA GLY A 85 -10.07 -13.89 3.85
C GLY A 85 -10.37 -12.70 2.94
N VAL A 86 -9.84 -11.53 3.31
CA VAL A 86 -10.08 -10.26 2.62
C VAL A 86 -8.79 -9.47 2.52
N ARG A 87 -8.59 -8.85 1.35
CA ARG A 87 -7.51 -7.90 1.09
C ARG A 87 -8.11 -6.53 0.79
N GLU A 88 -7.65 -5.52 1.52
CA GLU A 88 -8.07 -4.13 1.38
C GLU A 88 -6.85 -3.32 0.93
N THR A 89 -6.96 -2.60 -0.19
CA THR A 89 -5.89 -1.77 -0.76
C THR A 89 -6.40 -0.35 -0.99
N GLU A 90 -5.70 0.63 -0.42
CA GLU A 90 -5.97 2.04 -0.63
C GLU A 90 -4.83 2.69 -1.40
N TYR A 91 -5.16 3.32 -2.52
CA TYR A 91 -4.25 4.07 -3.37
C TYR A 91 -4.50 5.56 -3.19
N TYR A 92 -3.45 6.32 -2.90
CA TYR A 92 -3.55 7.75 -2.63
C TYR A 92 -2.83 8.58 -3.68
N TYR A 93 -3.53 9.61 -4.16
CA TYR A 93 -3.08 10.46 -5.26
C TYR A 93 -2.94 11.91 -4.81
N TRP A 94 -1.91 12.58 -5.33
CA TRP A 94 -1.69 14.00 -5.13
C TRP A 94 -1.24 14.62 -6.43
N ASN A 95 -1.99 15.62 -6.93
CA ASN A 95 -1.80 16.16 -8.27
C ASN A 95 -1.73 15.04 -9.32
N GLU A 96 -2.70 14.12 -9.28
CA GLU A 96 -2.84 12.97 -10.20
C GLU A 96 -1.68 11.96 -10.17
N LYS A 97 -0.77 12.06 -9.18
CA LYS A 97 0.34 11.12 -8.99
C LYS A 97 0.13 10.25 -7.78
N LEU A 98 0.31 8.95 -7.96
CA LEU A 98 0.34 7.97 -6.88
C LEU A 98 1.53 8.27 -5.96
N PHE A 99 1.24 8.56 -4.69
CA PHE A 99 2.28 8.90 -3.70
C PHE A 99 2.31 7.93 -2.52
N PHE A 100 1.23 7.20 -2.28
CA PHE A 100 1.13 6.29 -1.16
C PHE A 100 0.15 5.15 -1.43
N ILE A 101 0.49 3.95 -0.96
CA ILE A 101 -0.42 2.80 -0.94
C ILE A 101 -0.46 2.28 0.50
N TYR A 102 -1.66 1.96 0.97
CA TYR A 102 -1.89 1.25 2.23
C TYR A 102 -2.61 -0.06 1.94
N GLN A 103 -2.01 -1.18 2.35
CA GLN A 103 -2.61 -2.49 2.13
C GLN A 103 -2.73 -3.25 3.44
N VAL A 104 -3.89 -3.86 3.64
CA VAL A 104 -4.20 -4.70 4.80
C VAL A 104 -4.73 -6.04 4.32
N GLU A 105 -4.21 -7.11 4.90
CA GLU A 105 -4.74 -8.45 4.69
C GLU A 105 -5.29 -8.99 6.01
N LYS A 106 -6.53 -9.46 5.96
CA LYS A 106 -7.20 -10.15 7.05
C LYS A 106 -7.50 -11.56 6.56
N ILE A 107 -7.16 -12.56 7.36
CA ILE A 107 -7.41 -13.97 7.04
C ILE A 107 -8.46 -14.53 7.98
N PHE A 108 -9.15 -15.58 7.57
CA PHE A 108 -10.05 -16.30 8.48
C PHE A 108 -9.26 -16.96 9.62
N ASN A 109 -9.84 -16.96 10.82
CA ASN A 109 -9.18 -17.49 12.01
C ASN A 109 -8.77 -18.97 11.86
N HIS A 110 -9.58 -19.79 11.17
CA HIS A 110 -9.23 -21.18 10.89
C HIS A 110 -8.02 -21.34 9.95
N ILE A 111 -7.79 -20.40 9.04
CA ILE A 111 -6.59 -20.40 8.18
C ILE A 111 -5.36 -20.04 9.01
N LYS A 112 -5.47 -19.07 9.91
CA LYS A 112 -4.38 -18.64 10.79
C LYS A 112 -3.83 -19.79 11.64
N HIS A 113 -4.71 -20.68 12.11
CA HIS A 113 -4.37 -21.79 12.99
C HIS A 113 -4.34 -23.14 12.27
N LEU A 114 -4.28 -23.16 10.94
CA LEU A 114 -4.29 -24.40 10.15
C LEU A 114 -3.13 -25.35 10.52
N SER A 115 -1.99 -24.80 10.92
CA SER A 115 -0.80 -25.53 11.35
C SER A 115 -0.69 -25.75 12.86
N ASP A 116 -1.62 -25.21 13.64
CA ASP A 116 -1.52 -25.14 15.09
C ASP A 116 -2.46 -26.15 15.74
N THR A 117 -2.26 -26.43 17.03
CA THR A 117 -3.17 -27.29 17.82
C THR A 117 -4.26 -26.50 18.53
N VAL A 118 -4.53 -25.26 18.10
CA VAL A 118 -5.55 -24.40 18.71
C VAL A 118 -6.92 -24.90 18.28
N GLU A 119 -7.75 -25.29 19.25
CA GLU A 119 -9.17 -25.58 18.99
C GLU A 119 -9.91 -24.26 18.71
N ILE A 120 -10.61 -24.21 17.58
CA ILE A 120 -11.42 -23.06 17.16
C ILE A 120 -12.87 -23.51 17.04
N THR A 121 -13.78 -22.73 17.60
CA THR A 121 -15.21 -23.02 17.46
C THR A 121 -15.70 -22.71 16.04
N LYS A 122 -16.85 -23.26 15.64
CA LYS A 122 -17.43 -22.96 14.31
C LYS A 122 -17.71 -21.48 14.12
N ASP A 123 -18.10 -20.79 15.19
CA ASP A 123 -18.45 -19.37 15.15
C ASP A 123 -17.20 -18.50 14.95
N GLU A 124 -16.10 -18.85 15.62
CA GLU A 124 -14.82 -18.14 15.50
C GLU A 124 -14.09 -18.44 14.19
N ALA A 125 -14.38 -19.57 13.53
CA ALA A 125 -13.62 -20.05 12.37
C ALA A 125 -13.58 -19.04 11.21
N PHE A 126 -14.68 -18.31 10.99
CA PHE A 126 -14.84 -17.36 9.90
C PHE A 126 -14.66 -15.90 10.33
N GLU A 127 -14.23 -15.65 11.57
CA GLU A 127 -13.84 -14.32 11.99
C GLU A 127 -12.56 -13.90 11.26
N LEU A 128 -12.55 -12.65 10.77
CA LEU A 128 -11.39 -12.07 10.10
C LEU A 128 -10.39 -11.54 11.13
N VAL A 129 -9.17 -12.04 11.06
CA VAL A 129 -8.04 -11.62 11.90
C VAL A 129 -6.95 -10.99 11.05
N SER A 130 -6.40 -9.86 11.49
CA SER A 130 -5.38 -9.14 10.71
C SER A 130 -4.07 -9.93 10.62
N ASN A 131 -3.67 -10.23 9.39
CA ASN A 131 -2.47 -11.00 9.04
C ASN A 131 -1.27 -10.11 8.71
N ALA A 132 -1.47 -9.12 7.83
CA ALA A 132 -0.42 -8.25 7.34
C ALA A 132 -0.91 -6.80 7.18
N GLU A 133 0.02 -5.86 7.30
CA GLU A 133 -0.19 -4.45 6.99
C GLU A 133 1.07 -3.90 6.31
N ASN A 134 0.92 -3.44 5.06
CA ASN A 134 2.00 -2.88 4.27
C ASN A 134 1.73 -1.42 3.89
N ARG A 135 2.79 -0.61 3.87
CA ARG A 135 2.76 0.82 3.53
C ARG A 135 3.86 1.13 2.54
N TYR A 136 3.49 1.64 1.38
CA TYR A 136 4.40 1.89 0.25
C TYR A 136 4.43 3.39 -0.01
N TYR A 137 5.62 3.98 0.05
CA TYR A 137 5.82 5.41 -0.07
C TYR A 137 6.52 5.70 -1.38
N PHE A 138 5.89 6.52 -2.22
CA PHE A 138 6.39 6.85 -3.54
C PHE A 138 6.78 8.32 -3.63
N HIS A 139 7.82 8.60 -4.40
CA HIS A 139 8.22 9.96 -4.76
C HIS A 139 8.79 9.97 -6.16
N ALA A 140 8.24 10.84 -7.02
CA ALA A 140 8.58 10.88 -8.45
C ALA A 140 8.51 9.48 -9.09
N ASP A 141 7.37 8.81 -8.90
CA ASP A 141 7.03 7.51 -9.48
C ASP A 141 7.98 6.36 -9.08
N THR A 142 8.80 6.58 -8.05
CA THR A 142 9.75 5.60 -7.51
C THR A 142 9.39 5.27 -6.06
N LEU A 143 9.40 3.98 -5.72
CA LEU A 143 9.27 3.54 -4.33
C LEU A 143 10.50 4.00 -3.54
N ILE A 144 10.28 4.83 -2.51
CA ILE A 144 11.35 5.34 -1.64
C ILE A 144 11.39 4.63 -0.28
N HIS A 145 10.28 4.02 0.13
CA HIS A 145 10.21 3.31 1.39
C HIS A 145 9.06 2.28 1.41
N LEU A 146 9.30 1.16 2.08
CA LEU A 146 8.31 0.10 2.30
C LEU A 146 8.35 -0.30 3.78
N ILE A 147 7.21 -0.24 4.45
CA ILE A 147 7.02 -0.74 5.81
C ILE A 147 6.10 -1.94 5.75
N LYS A 148 6.59 -3.10 6.18
CA LYS A 148 5.79 -4.31 6.38
C LYS A 148 5.61 -4.56 7.88
N LYS A 149 4.38 -4.89 8.31
CA LYS A 149 4.07 -5.26 9.69
C LYS A 149 3.43 -6.65 9.73
N LYS A 150 3.75 -7.40 10.80
CA LYS A 150 3.29 -8.77 11.07
C LYS A 150 3.88 -9.76 10.06
N ASN A 151 3.03 -10.47 9.32
CA ASN A 151 3.41 -11.49 8.35
C ASN A 151 3.58 -10.86 6.95
N ASN A 152 4.12 -11.64 6.02
CA ASN A 152 4.02 -11.30 4.60
C ASN A 152 2.58 -11.50 4.12
N LEU A 153 2.22 -10.74 3.09
CA LEU A 153 0.99 -10.98 2.33
C LEU A 153 1.06 -12.36 1.67
N LEU A 154 -0.07 -13.03 1.59
CA LEU A 154 -0.16 -14.32 0.92
C LEU A 154 -0.21 -14.14 -0.60
N GLY A 155 0.44 -15.04 -1.35
CA GLY A 155 0.36 -15.05 -2.81
C GLY A 155 1.29 -14.06 -3.53
N PHE A 156 2.36 -13.61 -2.89
CA PHE A 156 3.46 -12.89 -3.54
C PHE A 156 4.80 -13.57 -3.26
N ASP A 157 5.61 -13.75 -4.29
CA ASP A 157 6.93 -14.38 -4.16
C ASP A 157 8.01 -13.37 -3.76
N SER A 158 7.80 -12.08 -4.05
CA SER A 158 8.73 -10.99 -3.72
C SER A 158 8.03 -9.65 -3.46
N SER A 159 8.76 -8.71 -2.86
CA SER A 159 8.24 -7.36 -2.64
C SER A 159 8.20 -6.54 -3.93
N GLU A 160 9.09 -6.84 -4.88
CA GLU A 160 9.16 -6.21 -6.18
C GLU A 160 7.94 -6.54 -7.03
N GLU A 161 7.57 -7.82 -7.10
CA GLU A 161 6.36 -8.29 -7.78
C GLU A 161 5.10 -7.66 -7.18
N GLU A 162 5.02 -7.64 -5.84
CA GLU A 162 3.93 -7.02 -5.09
C GLU A 162 3.77 -5.54 -5.45
N VAL A 163 4.86 -4.77 -5.45
CA VAL A 163 4.85 -3.33 -5.81
C VAL A 163 4.47 -3.12 -7.27
N GLU A 164 5.01 -3.92 -8.18
CA GLU A 164 4.70 -3.83 -9.61
C GLU A 164 3.21 -4.09 -9.86
N MET A 165 2.66 -5.18 -9.27
CA MET A 165 1.24 -5.52 -9.38
C MET A 165 0.38 -4.37 -8.86
N LEU A 166 0.67 -3.84 -7.66
CA LEU A 166 -0.09 -2.75 -7.06
C LEU A 166 -0.11 -1.49 -7.93
N VAL A 167 1.05 -1.10 -8.46
CA VAL A 167 1.17 0.07 -9.34
C VAL A 167 0.41 -0.15 -10.65
N ASN A 168 0.42 -1.37 -11.20
CA ASN A 168 -0.31 -1.68 -12.42
C ASN A 168 -1.83 -1.67 -12.20
N CYS A 169 -2.33 -2.31 -11.12
CA CYS A 169 -3.75 -2.23 -10.75
C CYS A 169 -4.23 -0.78 -10.62
N SER A 170 -3.47 0.07 -9.93
CA SER A 170 -3.76 1.51 -9.80
C SER A 170 -3.93 2.20 -11.17
N LYS A 171 -3.04 1.92 -12.13
CA LYS A 171 -3.10 2.50 -13.48
C LYS A 171 -4.31 1.96 -14.26
N ASP A 172 -4.57 0.68 -14.16
CA ASP A 172 -5.67 0.02 -14.88
C ASP A 172 -7.03 0.57 -14.42
N TYR A 173 -7.20 0.80 -13.12
CA TYR A 173 -8.40 1.43 -12.57
C TYR A 173 -8.63 2.83 -13.14
N LEU A 174 -7.59 3.67 -13.17
CA LEU A 174 -7.68 5.00 -13.76
C LEU A 174 -7.96 4.95 -15.27
N ALA A 175 -7.31 4.05 -16.00
CA ALA A 175 -7.47 3.93 -17.45
C ALA A 175 -8.86 3.42 -17.85
N ASN A 176 -9.43 2.50 -17.07
CA ASN A 176 -10.77 1.95 -17.35
C ASN A 176 -11.87 2.92 -16.95
N PHE A 177 -11.69 3.71 -15.88
CA PHE A 177 -12.61 4.78 -15.51
C PHE A 177 -12.76 5.81 -16.64
N ILE A 178 -11.65 6.29 -17.21
CA ILE A 178 -11.65 7.30 -18.29
C ILE A 178 -12.40 6.81 -19.54
N LYS A 179 -12.46 5.49 -19.80
CA LYS A 179 -13.16 4.94 -20.98
C LYS A 179 -14.68 4.89 -20.81
N GLN A 180 -15.19 5.03 -19.60
CA GLN A 180 -16.63 4.93 -19.29
C GLN A 180 -17.34 6.28 -19.37
N GLU A 181 -16.60 7.40 -19.40
CA GLU A 181 -17.09 8.76 -19.66
C GLU A 181 -17.08 9.13 -21.15
#